data_AF-A0A448YU73-F1
#
_entry.id   AF-A0A448YU73-F1
#
_cell.length_a   1.000
_cell.length_b   1.000
_cell.length_c   1.000
_cell.angle_alpha   90.00
_cell.angle_beta   90.00
_cell.angle_gamma   90.00
#
_symmetry.space_group_name_H-M   'P 1'
#
loop_
_entity.id
_entity.type
_entity.pdbx_description
1 polymer ?
#
loop_
_entity_poly.entity_id
_entity_poly.type
_entity_poly.pdbx_seq_one_letter_code
_entity_poly.pdbx_strand_id
1 'polypeptide(L)'
;MSKTTEALVRQSYRSLLRLVHRLPEASSPASLSPEESLRSLRSAFRTPLAPGESVGDRLEEAESKRSFLKMVTPRERPSSSRRTEEGASPSRVWVYRNGERLERDGASRVRDKNGRVVSNWDGKNLDPDSVKQHNYQLKRMGFRNNAHAKGIF
;
A
#
# COMPACT_ATOMS: atom_id res chain seq x y z
N MET A 1 24.54 17.72 10.91
CA MET A 1 23.55 16.62 10.92
C MET A 1 23.70 15.83 9.64
N SER A 2 23.65 14.50 9.70
CA SER A 2 23.77 13.66 8.49
C SER A 2 22.56 13.87 7.59
N LYS A 3 22.75 14.06 6.28
CA LYS A 3 21.65 14.26 5.30
C LYS A 3 20.54 13.19 5.39
N THR A 4 20.87 12.01 5.88
CA THR A 4 19.96 10.89 6.14
C THR A 4 18.94 11.17 7.24
N THR A 5 19.32 11.84 8.34
CA THR A 5 18.40 12.13 9.46
C THR A 5 17.40 13.20 9.07
N GLU A 6 17.82 14.21 8.31
CA GLU A 6 16.92 15.22 7.75
C GLU A 6 15.87 14.60 6.82
N ALA A 7 16.28 13.68 5.95
CA ALA A 7 15.37 12.97 5.06
C ALA A 7 14.33 12.16 5.84
N LEU A 8 14.75 11.49 6.91
CA LEU A 8 13.88 10.69 7.77
C LEU A 8 12.86 11.57 8.52
N VAL A 9 13.30 12.69 9.09
CA VAL A 9 12.41 13.67 9.75
C VAL A 9 11.37 14.24 8.76
N ARG A 10 11.78 14.56 7.53
CA ARG A 10 10.85 15.03 6.49
C ARG A 10 9.84 13.94 6.12
N GLN A 11 10.26 12.68 6.06
CA GLN A 11 9.39 11.55 5.75
C GLN A 11 8.39 11.27 6.86
N SER A 12 8.81 11.32 8.13
CA SER A 12 7.93 11.14 9.29
C SER A 12 6.87 12.25 9.34
N TYR A 13 7.28 13.51 9.16
CA TYR A 13 6.39 14.66 9.07
C TYR A 13 5.33 14.52 7.95
N ARG A 14 5.75 14.19 6.73
CA ARG A 14 4.83 13.98 5.59
C ARG A 14 3.86 12.82 5.85
N SER A 15 4.31 11.77 6.51
CA SER A 15 3.48 10.61 6.83
C SER A 15 2.39 10.99 7.85
N LEU A 16 2.75 11.74 8.89
CA LEU A 16 1.81 12.25 9.89
C LEU A 16 0.80 13.23 9.28
N LEU A 17 1.25 14.18 8.46
CA LEU A 17 0.37 15.11 7.76
C LEU A 17 -0.72 14.39 6.96
N ARG A 18 -0.34 13.37 6.18
CA ARG A 18 -1.30 12.60 5.39
C ARG A 18 -2.34 11.89 6.26
N LEU A 19 -1.97 11.42 7.44
CA LEU A 19 -2.89 10.77 8.37
C LEU A 19 -3.83 11.77 9.01
N VAL A 20 -3.33 12.93 9.47
CA VAL A 20 -4.16 13.98 10.08
C VAL A 20 -5.21 14.49 9.09
N HIS A 21 -4.86 14.69 7.82
CA HIS A 21 -5.82 15.07 6.78
C HIS A 21 -6.90 14.02 6.48
N ARG A 22 -6.73 12.78 6.95
CA ARG A 22 -7.67 11.66 6.73
C ARG A 22 -8.49 11.33 7.97
N LEU A 23 -8.33 12.09 9.05
CA LEU A 23 -9.14 11.90 10.24
C LEU A 23 -10.62 12.11 9.89
N PRO A 24 -11.51 11.18 10.26
CA PRO A 24 -12.93 11.36 10.00
C PRO A 24 -13.46 12.55 10.79
N GLU A 25 -14.11 13.50 10.12
CA GLU A 25 -14.77 14.63 10.79
C GLU A 25 -15.83 14.15 11.80
N ALA A 26 -16.46 13.01 11.50
CA ALA A 26 -17.51 12.40 12.31
C ALA A 26 -17.01 11.54 13.50
N SER A 27 -15.71 11.21 13.56
CA SER A 27 -15.14 10.40 14.66
C SER A 27 -14.26 11.21 15.61
N SER A 28 -14.16 12.53 15.40
CA SER A 28 -13.61 13.39 16.44
C SER A 28 -14.63 13.44 17.58
N PRO A 29 -14.35 12.87 18.77
CA PRO A 29 -14.97 13.43 19.96
C PRO A 29 -14.64 14.93 19.95
N ALA A 30 -15.49 15.75 20.57
CA ALA A 30 -15.46 17.21 20.53
C ALA A 30 -14.15 17.93 20.96
N SER A 31 -12.98 17.30 20.91
CA SER A 31 -11.73 17.76 21.49
C SER A 31 -10.60 18.12 20.52
N LEU A 32 -10.59 17.74 19.24
CA LEU A 32 -9.57 18.26 18.30
C LEU A 32 -10.09 18.30 16.86
N SER A 33 -10.32 19.51 16.35
CA SER A 33 -10.52 19.72 14.92
C SER A 33 -9.27 19.27 14.13
N PRO A 34 -9.41 18.81 12.87
CA PRO A 34 -8.27 18.48 12.02
C PRO A 34 -7.26 19.64 11.91
N GLU A 35 -7.75 20.88 11.95
CA GLU A 35 -6.91 22.08 11.88
C GLU A 35 -6.06 22.31 13.13
N GLU A 36 -6.62 22.10 14.32
CA GLU A 36 -5.86 22.18 15.58
C GLU A 36 -4.79 21.10 15.65
N SER A 37 -5.11 19.89 15.19
CA SER A 37 -4.14 18.79 15.07
C SER A 37 -3.00 19.13 14.11
N LEU A 38 -3.29 19.77 12.98
CA LEU A 38 -2.27 20.24 12.04
C LEU A 38 -1.42 21.38 12.62
N ARG A 39 -2.03 22.32 13.35
CA ARG A 39 -1.32 23.43 13.99
C ARG A 39 -0.37 22.90 15.06
N SER A 40 -0.84 21.97 15.89
CA SER A 40 -0.04 21.27 16.92
C SER A 40 1.12 20.47 16.30
N LEU A 41 0.86 19.73 15.21
CA LEU A 41 1.91 18.99 14.50
C LEU A 41 2.98 19.94 13.93
N ARG A 42 2.57 21.08 13.35
CA ARG A 42 3.49 22.08 12.80
C ARG A 42 4.32 22.75 13.88
N SER A 43 3.75 23.06 15.04
CA SER A 43 4.51 23.63 16.15
C SER A 43 5.50 22.61 16.71
N ALA A 44 5.10 21.36 16.94
CA ALA A 44 5.96 20.32 17.49
C ALA A 44 7.21 20.00 16.64
N PHE A 45 7.12 20.10 15.31
CA PHE A 45 8.28 19.91 14.42
C PHE A 45 9.13 21.18 14.23
N ARG A 46 8.64 22.35 14.66
CA ARG A 46 9.37 23.63 14.57
C ARG A 46 10.01 24.03 15.88
N THR A 47 9.57 23.49 17.01
CA THR A 47 10.19 23.73 18.31
C THR A 47 11.62 23.17 18.32
N PRO A 48 12.62 23.94 18.76
CA PRO A 48 13.97 23.43 18.89
C PRO A 48 14.02 22.30 19.93
N LEU A 49 15.06 21.47 19.85
CA LEU A 49 15.32 20.41 20.82
C LEU A 49 15.63 21.03 22.18
N ALA A 50 15.05 20.48 23.25
CA ALA A 50 15.43 20.84 24.60
C ALA A 50 16.87 20.39 24.89
N PRO A 51 17.60 21.07 25.79
CA PRO A 51 18.94 20.62 26.16
C PRO A 51 18.86 19.21 26.78
N GLY A 52 19.50 18.24 26.13
CA GLY A 52 19.51 16.83 26.55
C GLY A 52 18.55 15.91 25.78
N GLU A 53 17.70 16.46 24.92
CA GLU A 53 16.79 15.66 24.08
C GLU A 53 17.47 15.30 22.76
N SER A 54 17.43 14.02 22.37
CA SER A 54 17.98 13.59 21.10
C SER A 54 16.93 13.66 19.97
N VAL A 55 17.39 13.77 18.73
CA VAL A 55 16.50 13.68 17.56
C VAL A 55 15.81 12.32 17.50
N GLY A 56 16.45 11.27 18.01
CA GLY A 56 15.90 9.91 18.06
C GLY A 56 14.65 9.83 18.93
N ASP A 57 14.70 10.41 20.13
CA ASP A 57 13.58 10.37 21.09
C ASP A 57 12.31 11.02 20.50
N ARG A 58 12.47 12.14 19.80
CA ARG A 58 11.34 12.79 19.09
C ARG A 58 10.83 11.98 17.91
N LEU A 59 11.70 11.24 17.23
CA LEU A 59 11.28 10.35 16.15
C LEU A 59 10.48 9.17 16.69
N GLU A 60 10.87 8.59 17.84
CA GLU A 60 10.11 7.53 18.50
C GLU A 60 8.74 8.02 18.97
N GLU A 61 8.66 9.24 19.53
CA GLU A 61 7.38 9.86 19.89
C GLU A 61 6.50 10.09 18.64
N ALA A 62 7.09 10.56 17.54
CA ALA A 62 6.40 10.75 16.27
C ALA A 62 5.90 9.41 15.68
N GLU A 63 6.66 8.32 15.83
CA GLU A 63 6.25 6.98 15.42
C GLU A 63 5.11 6.43 16.26
N SER A 64 5.12 6.67 17.56
CA SER A 64 4.03 6.31 18.48
C SER A 64 2.74 7.07 18.14
N LYS A 65 2.83 8.38 17.86
CA LYS A 65 1.69 9.17 17.36
C LYS A 65 1.20 8.65 16.01
N ARG A 66 2.12 8.24 15.13
CA ARG A 66 1.79 7.69 13.81
C ARG A 66 1.07 6.34 13.90
N SER A 67 1.49 5.46 14.81
CA SER A 67 0.85 4.15 15.01
C SER A 67 -0.58 4.33 15.55
N PHE A 68 -0.77 5.23 16.53
CA PHE A 68 -2.09 5.63 17.01
C PHE A 68 -2.98 6.16 15.89
N LEU A 69 -2.49 7.14 15.12
CA LEU A 69 -3.25 7.71 14.01
C LEU A 69 -3.60 6.66 12.95
N LYS A 70 -2.74 5.68 12.67
CA LYS A 70 -3.05 4.59 11.74
C LYS A 70 -4.15 3.65 12.25
N MET A 71 -4.32 3.51 13.56
CA MET A 71 -5.41 2.71 14.14
C MET A 71 -6.75 3.46 14.05
N VAL A 72 -6.72 4.77 14.31
CA VAL A 72 -7.93 5.61 14.31
C VAL A 72 -8.37 5.99 12.90
N THR A 73 -7.41 6.25 12.00
CA THR A 73 -7.73 6.60 10.62
C THR A 73 -8.15 5.36 9.83
N PRO A 74 -9.31 5.39 9.15
CA PRO A 74 -9.74 4.27 8.33
C PRO A 74 -8.68 3.99 7.25
N ARG A 75 -8.25 2.73 7.17
CA ARG A 75 -7.24 2.29 6.22
C ARG A 75 -7.77 2.50 4.80
N GLU A 76 -7.01 3.23 3.98
CA GLU A 76 -7.28 3.26 2.53
C GLU A 76 -7.33 1.81 2.04
N ARG A 77 -8.46 1.41 1.44
CA ARG A 77 -8.45 0.26 0.56
C ARG A 77 -7.31 0.51 -0.42
N PRO A 78 -6.37 -0.43 -0.63
CA PRO A 78 -5.37 -0.26 -1.65
C PRO A 78 -6.15 0.02 -2.94
N SER A 79 -6.10 1.27 -3.41
CA SER A 79 -6.54 1.55 -4.76
C SER A 79 -5.63 0.64 -5.58
N SER A 80 -6.23 -0.34 -6.25
CA SER A 80 -5.53 -1.16 -7.21
C SER A 80 -5.02 -0.19 -8.27
N SER A 81 -3.81 0.33 -8.05
CA SER A 81 -3.05 1.15 -8.97
C SER A 81 -3.88 2.23 -9.69
N ARG A 82 -3.92 3.42 -9.10
CA ARG A 82 -3.72 4.64 -9.87
C ARG A 82 -2.29 4.57 -10.46
N ARG A 83 -2.09 3.70 -11.46
CA ARG A 83 -1.01 3.83 -12.44
C ARG A 83 -1.53 4.81 -13.48
N THR A 84 -1.59 6.08 -13.11
CA THR A 84 -1.52 7.13 -14.12
C THR A 84 -0.10 7.03 -14.68
N GLU A 85 -0.01 6.56 -15.92
CA GLU A 85 0.65 7.32 -17.01
C GLU A 85 1.68 8.30 -16.47
N GLU A 86 2.92 7.89 -16.22
CA GLU A 86 4.04 8.03 -17.15
C GLU A 86 5.17 7.12 -16.62
N GLY A 87 5.61 6.13 -17.41
CA GLY A 87 6.83 5.35 -17.12
C GLY A 87 6.65 3.94 -16.54
N ALA A 88 5.44 3.48 -16.24
CA ALA A 88 5.21 2.04 -16.07
C ALA A 88 4.91 1.43 -17.44
N SER A 89 5.91 0.76 -18.04
CA SER A 89 5.71 0.00 -19.28
C SER A 89 4.38 -0.76 -19.21
N PRO A 90 3.43 -0.53 -20.13
CA PRO A 90 2.18 -1.26 -20.13
C PRO A 90 2.55 -2.74 -20.23
N SER A 91 2.27 -3.50 -19.18
CA SER A 91 2.39 -4.94 -19.24
C SER A 91 1.34 -5.39 -20.25
N ARG A 92 1.72 -5.49 -21.53
CA ARG A 92 0.86 -6.02 -22.58
C ARG A 92 0.48 -7.42 -22.14
N VAL A 93 -0.81 -7.63 -21.90
CA VAL A 93 -1.37 -8.96 -21.61
C VAL A 93 -1.85 -9.51 -22.95
N TRP A 94 -1.31 -10.65 -23.34
CA TRP A 94 -1.58 -11.27 -24.63
C TRP A 94 -2.59 -12.38 -24.41
N VAL A 95 -3.74 -12.28 -25.08
CA VAL A 95 -4.79 -13.29 -24.99
C VAL A 95 -5.00 -13.89 -26.38
N TYR A 96 -4.97 -15.21 -26.48
CA TYR A 96 -5.26 -15.93 -27.72
C TYR A 96 -6.69 -16.44 -27.67
N ARG A 97 -7.49 -16.16 -28.70
CA ARG A 97 -8.83 -16.71 -28.88
C ARG A 97 -8.93 -17.29 -30.28
N ASN A 98 -9.22 -18.59 -30.39
CA ASN A 98 -9.40 -19.28 -31.67
C ASN A 98 -8.21 -19.11 -32.65
N GLY A 99 -6.97 -19.08 -32.15
CA GLY A 99 -5.76 -18.89 -32.96
C GLY A 99 -5.45 -17.43 -33.30
N GLU A 100 -6.34 -16.49 -32.98
CA GLU A 100 -6.11 -15.06 -33.18
C GLU A 100 -5.62 -14.39 -31.89
N ARG A 101 -4.58 -13.56 -32.03
CA ARG A 101 -4.02 -12.76 -30.95
C ARG A 101 -4.86 -11.51 -30.75
N LEU A 102 -5.45 -11.37 -29.57
CA LEU A 102 -6.13 -10.17 -29.13
C LEU A 102 -5.16 -9.33 -28.30
N GLU A 103 -4.75 -8.19 -28.85
CA GLU A 103 -3.98 -7.18 -28.12
C GLU A 103 -4.91 -6.11 -27.57
N ARG A 104 -4.69 -5.74 -26.30
CA ARG A 104 -5.25 -4.50 -25.77
C ARG A 104 -4.29 -3.86 -24.78
N ASP A 105 -4.12 -2.56 -24.91
CA ASP A 105 -3.38 -1.76 -23.94
C ASP A 105 -4.20 -1.65 -22.64
N GLY A 106 -3.66 -2.18 -21.55
CA GLY A 106 -4.21 -2.01 -20.21
C GLY A 106 -4.20 -3.28 -19.36
N ALA A 107 -4.16 -3.09 -18.04
CA ALA A 107 -4.12 -4.15 -17.03
C ALA A 107 -5.47 -4.88 -16.81
N SER A 108 -6.47 -4.68 -17.68
CA SER A 108 -7.81 -5.23 -17.51
C SER A 108 -7.95 -6.58 -18.21
N ARG A 109 -8.43 -7.58 -17.48
CA ARG A 109 -8.78 -8.90 -18.01
C ARG A 109 -9.72 -8.75 -19.22
N VAL A 110 -9.37 -9.36 -20.36
CA VAL A 110 -10.22 -9.34 -21.57
C VAL A 110 -11.54 -10.03 -21.24
N ARG A 111 -12.67 -9.41 -21.60
CA ARG A 111 -14.01 -9.99 -21.40
C ARG A 111 -14.69 -10.24 -22.74
N ASP A 112 -15.42 -11.35 -22.84
CA ASP A 112 -16.25 -11.67 -23.99
C ASP A 112 -17.52 -10.81 -24.01
N LYS A 113 -18.29 -10.87 -25.10
CA LYS A 113 -19.61 -10.21 -25.27
C LYS A 113 -20.58 -10.51 -24.13
N ASN A 114 -20.40 -11.65 -23.45
CA ASN A 114 -21.18 -12.10 -22.29
C ASN A 114 -20.60 -11.65 -20.94
N GLY A 115 -19.59 -10.77 -20.93
CA GLY A 115 -18.96 -10.26 -19.70
C GLY A 115 -18.04 -11.23 -18.96
N ARG A 116 -17.86 -12.46 -19.48
CA ARG A 116 -16.94 -13.46 -18.92
C ARG A 116 -15.50 -13.15 -19.30
N VAL A 117 -14.57 -13.35 -18.37
CA VAL A 117 -13.13 -13.18 -18.67
C VAL A 117 -12.69 -14.23 -19.68
N VAL A 118 -12.09 -13.79 -20.78
CA VAL A 118 -11.45 -14.64 -21.78
C VAL A 118 -10.15 -15.16 -21.18
N SER A 119 -10.10 -16.46 -20.89
CA SER A 119 -8.88 -17.14 -20.46
C SER A 119 -8.13 -17.69 -21.68
N ASN A 120 -6.81 -17.86 -21.55
CA ASN A 120 -5.95 -18.52 -22.56
C ASN A 120 -6.12 -20.05 -22.55
N TRP A 121 -7.27 -20.54 -22.09
CA TRP A 121 -7.48 -21.95 -21.85
C TRP A 121 -8.03 -22.61 -23.12
N ASP A 122 -7.20 -23.45 -23.73
CA ASP A 122 -7.49 -24.24 -24.93
C ASP A 122 -8.18 -25.59 -24.63
N GLY A 123 -8.49 -25.84 -23.36
CA GLY A 123 -9.15 -27.06 -22.90
C GLY A 123 -8.24 -28.25 -22.67
N LYS A 124 -6.90 -28.12 -22.71
CA LYS A 124 -5.96 -29.25 -22.50
C LYS A 124 -5.06 -29.14 -21.27
N ASN A 125 -5.18 -30.16 -20.41
CA ASN A 125 -4.38 -30.57 -19.24
C ASN A 125 -4.16 -29.68 -18.00
N LEU A 126 -4.17 -28.34 -17.97
CA LEU A 126 -4.54 -27.53 -16.77
C LEU A 126 -4.67 -26.02 -17.08
N ASP A 127 -5.76 -25.36 -16.68
CA ASP A 127 -5.96 -23.92 -16.89
C ASP A 127 -4.84 -23.10 -16.21
N PRO A 128 -4.04 -22.32 -16.95
CA PRO A 128 -2.97 -21.50 -16.39
C PRO A 128 -3.42 -20.58 -15.26
N ASP A 129 -4.67 -20.09 -15.31
CA ASP A 129 -5.21 -19.22 -14.27
C ASP A 129 -5.61 -20.01 -13.02
N SER A 130 -6.11 -21.24 -13.19
CA SER A 130 -6.36 -22.16 -12.08
C SER A 130 -5.05 -22.59 -11.39
N VAL A 131 -3.99 -22.85 -12.15
CA VAL A 131 -2.65 -23.16 -11.60
C VAL A 131 -2.08 -21.97 -10.83
N LYS A 132 -2.23 -20.73 -11.35
CA LYS A 132 -1.80 -19.52 -10.64
C LYS A 132 -2.58 -19.31 -9.34
N GLN A 133 -3.90 -19.48 -9.39
CA GLN A 133 -4.76 -19.33 -8.22
C GLN A 133 -4.45 -20.37 -7.14
N HIS A 134 -4.24 -21.63 -7.54
CA HIS A 134 -3.82 -22.70 -6.63
C HIS A 134 -2.48 -22.37 -5.95
N ASN A 135 -1.47 -21.96 -6.72
CA ASN A 135 -0.16 -21.56 -6.19
C ASN A 135 -0.23 -20.35 -5.23
N TYR A 136 -1.10 -19.39 -5.54
CA TYR A 136 -1.35 -18.24 -4.67
C TYR A 136 -1.97 -18.67 -3.34
N GLN A 137 -2.93 -19.60 -3.37
CA GLN A 137 -3.54 -20.15 -2.16
C GLN A 137 -2.50 -20.92 -1.32
N LEU A 138 -1.65 -21.75 -1.93
CA LEU A 138 -0.55 -22.42 -1.23
C LEU A 138 0.42 -21.44 -0.57
N LYS A 139 0.73 -20.32 -1.23
CA LYS A 139 1.55 -19.25 -0.64
C LYS A 139 0.85 -18.58 0.54
N ARG A 140 -0.45 -18.26 0.40
CA ARG A 140 -1.24 -17.61 1.45
C ARG A 140 -1.38 -18.47 2.69
N MET A 141 -1.51 -19.78 2.50
CA MET A 141 -1.62 -20.76 3.58
C MET A 141 -0.24 -21.19 4.14
N GLY A 142 0.86 -20.63 3.64
CA GLY A 142 2.21 -20.89 4.15
C GLY A 142 2.89 -22.17 3.60
N PHE A 143 2.19 -23.01 2.84
CA PHE A 143 2.73 -24.28 2.33
C PHE A 143 3.89 -24.13 1.34
N ARG A 144 4.02 -22.98 0.68
CA ARG A 144 5.08 -22.77 -0.31
C ARG A 144 6.44 -22.44 0.32
N ASN A 145 6.44 -21.89 1.54
CA ASN A 145 7.65 -21.62 2.32
C ASN A 145 7.63 -22.51 3.56
N ASN A 146 8.05 -23.76 3.40
CA ASN A 146 8.19 -24.76 4.47
C ASN A 146 9.23 -24.37 5.57
N ALA A 147 9.56 -23.08 5.75
CA ALA A 147 10.46 -22.59 6.79
C ALA A 147 9.97 -22.97 8.19
N HIS A 148 8.65 -22.88 8.43
CA HIS A 148 8.01 -23.31 9.67
C HIS A 148 8.12 -24.82 9.94
N ALA A 149 8.15 -25.66 8.89
CA ALA A 149 8.34 -27.11 9.02
C ALA A 149 9.84 -27.52 9.07
N LYS A 150 10.74 -26.61 8.67
CA LYS A 150 12.20 -26.80 8.67
C LYS A 150 12.88 -26.20 9.91
N GLY A 151 12.12 -25.67 10.88
CA GLY A 151 12.64 -25.16 12.15
C GLY A 151 13.48 -23.89 12.03
N ILE A 152 13.38 -23.15 10.92
CA ILE A 152 14.07 -21.88 10.73
C ILE A 152 13.08 -20.79 11.15
N PHE A 153 13.22 -20.30 12.38
CA PHE A 153 12.52 -19.15 12.94
C PHE A 153 13.38 -17.89 12.78
#